data_AF-A0A059X5N3-F1
#
_entry.id   AF-A0A059X5N3-F1
#
_cell.length_a   1.000
_cell.length_b   1.000
_cell.length_c   1.000
_cell.angle_alpha   90.00
_cell.angle_beta   90.00
_cell.angle_gamma   90.00
#
_symmetry.space_group_name_H-M   'P 1'
#
loop_
_entity.id
_entity.type
_entity.pdbx_description
1 polymer ?
#
loop_
_entity_poly.entity_id
_entity_poly.type
_entity_poly.pdbx_seq_one_letter_code
_entity_poly.pdbx_strand_id
1 'polypeptide(L)'
;MLIGDAAHAIVPFHGQGMNCAFEDCVLLDALLARLPWPDAGREFEAQRRPDTEAIADMAIENYLEMRDTVREPKFLLEKGLSLELERRFPGRFIPRYSMVMFHHEIPYRVAQERGRVQQDILRELTRTVDSLADVDFAHAEAFIDERLPPLS
;
A
#
# COMPACT_ATOMS: atom_id res chain seq x y z
N MET A 1 12.05 -23.38 -5.45
CA MET A 1 11.82 -22.14 -4.68
C MET A 1 12.89 -21.15 -5.07
N LEU A 2 12.49 -19.91 -5.30
CA LEU A 2 13.34 -18.76 -5.58
C LEU A 2 12.97 -17.67 -4.56
N ILE A 3 13.87 -16.72 -4.29
CA ILE A 3 13.65 -15.57 -3.39
C ILE A 3 14.26 -14.30 -3.99
N GLY A 4 13.81 -13.13 -3.53
CA GLY A 4 14.29 -11.83 -4.01
C GLY A 4 14.10 -11.65 -5.52
N ASP A 5 15.00 -10.90 -6.16
CA ASP A 5 14.95 -10.61 -7.60
C ASP A 5 14.90 -11.87 -8.49
N ALA A 6 15.42 -13.01 -8.01
CA ALA A 6 15.32 -14.28 -8.75
C ALA A 6 13.86 -14.79 -8.83
N ALA A 7 13.02 -14.43 -7.88
CA ALA A 7 11.59 -14.76 -7.85
C ALA A 7 10.70 -13.64 -8.40
N HIS A 8 11.02 -12.38 -8.08
CA HIS A 8 10.13 -11.23 -8.33
C HIS A 8 10.91 -9.96 -8.68
N ALA A 9 11.53 -9.93 -9.85
CA ALA A 9 12.14 -8.70 -10.36
C ALA A 9 11.09 -7.59 -10.54
N ILE A 10 11.22 -6.49 -9.80
CA ILE A 10 10.31 -5.34 -9.85
C ILE A 10 11.00 -4.09 -10.41
N VAL A 11 10.21 -3.18 -10.96
CA VAL A 11 10.71 -1.87 -11.42
C VAL A 11 11.11 -0.99 -10.23
N PRO A 12 12.15 -0.13 -10.36
CA PRO A 12 12.73 0.57 -9.21
C PRO A 12 11.93 1.79 -8.75
N PHE A 13 10.72 2.00 -9.26
CA PHE A 13 9.96 3.23 -9.02
C PHE A 13 9.38 3.33 -7.60
N HIS A 14 9.30 2.24 -6.84
CA HIS A 14 9.04 2.28 -5.40
C HIS A 14 10.29 2.13 -4.52
N GLY A 15 11.44 1.76 -5.10
CA GLY A 15 12.66 1.50 -4.32
C GLY A 15 12.57 0.30 -3.36
N GLN A 16 11.61 -0.61 -3.55
CA GLN A 16 11.29 -1.68 -2.60
C GLN A 16 11.92 -3.04 -2.92
N GLY A 17 12.69 -3.20 -4.02
CA GLY A 17 13.23 -4.50 -4.42
C GLY A 17 14.10 -5.14 -3.33
N MET A 18 15.04 -4.36 -2.77
CA MET A 18 15.92 -4.80 -1.69
C MET A 18 15.14 -5.11 -0.39
N ASN A 19 14.20 -4.25 0.01
CA ASN A 19 13.42 -4.45 1.23
C ASN A 19 12.52 -5.69 1.12
N CYS A 20 11.85 -5.88 -0.03
CA CYS A 20 11.04 -7.05 -0.32
C CYS A 20 11.88 -8.34 -0.28
N ALA A 21 13.11 -8.31 -0.82
CA ALA A 21 14.05 -9.43 -0.73
C ALA A 21 14.52 -9.71 0.72
N PHE A 22 14.66 -8.69 1.57
CA PHE A 22 14.96 -8.89 2.98
C PHE A 22 13.78 -9.45 3.77
N GLU A 23 12.55 -9.02 3.48
CA GLU A 23 11.35 -9.64 4.05
C GLU A 23 11.24 -11.13 3.68
N ASP A 24 11.60 -11.50 2.45
CA ASP A 24 11.65 -12.91 2.04
C ASP A 24 12.61 -13.71 2.93
N CYS A 25 13.83 -13.18 3.17
CA CYS A 25 14.82 -13.84 4.01
C CYS A 25 14.30 -14.05 5.44
N VAL A 26 13.67 -13.03 6.02
CA VAL A 26 13.12 -13.09 7.39
C VAL A 26 12.02 -14.15 7.49
N LEU A 27 11.08 -14.16 6.54
CA LEU A 27 10.00 -15.13 6.56
C LEU A 27 10.50 -16.56 6.32
N LEU A 28 11.41 -16.74 5.36
CA LEU A 28 11.97 -18.04 5.04
C LEU A 28 12.73 -18.64 6.22
N ASP A 29 13.56 -17.85 6.90
CA ASP A 29 14.26 -18.27 8.13
C ASP A 29 13.26 -18.70 9.21
N ALA A 30 12.24 -17.88 9.47
CA ALA A 30 11.20 -18.18 10.43
C ALA A 30 10.38 -19.43 10.07
N LEU A 31 10.24 -19.77 8.78
CA LEU A 31 9.57 -20.99 8.31
C LEU A 31 10.44 -22.23 8.48
N LEU A 32 11.71 -22.14 8.10
CA LEU A 32 12.68 -23.24 8.21
C LEU A 32 12.93 -23.63 9.68
N ALA A 33 12.76 -22.70 10.62
CA ALA A 33 12.84 -22.99 12.06
C ALA A 33 11.71 -23.90 12.58
N ARG A 34 10.57 -24.00 11.88
CA ARG A 34 9.35 -24.69 12.37
C ARG A 34 8.83 -25.80 11.45
N LEU A 35 9.20 -25.80 10.18
CA LEU A 35 8.70 -26.75 9.19
C LEU A 35 9.89 -27.41 8.46
N PRO A 36 9.83 -28.73 8.22
CA PRO A 36 10.80 -29.39 7.36
C PRO A 36 10.58 -28.97 5.90
N TRP A 37 11.62 -29.19 5.09
CA TRP A 37 11.44 -29.19 3.65
C TRP A 37 10.63 -30.42 3.22
N PRO A 38 9.69 -30.34 2.24
CA PRO A 38 9.34 -29.19 1.39
C PRO A 38 8.20 -28.29 1.90
N ASP A 39 7.65 -28.53 3.10
CA ASP A 39 6.51 -27.78 3.62
C ASP A 39 6.84 -26.30 3.85
N ALA A 40 8.02 -26.00 4.40
CA ALA A 40 8.49 -24.62 4.57
C ALA A 40 8.48 -23.82 3.25
N GLY A 41 8.91 -24.45 2.14
CA GLY A 41 8.95 -23.79 0.84
C GLY A 41 7.57 -23.53 0.24
N ARG A 42 6.63 -24.47 0.42
CA ARG A 42 5.23 -24.27 -0.02
C ARG A 42 4.55 -23.15 0.75
N GLU A 43 4.73 -23.15 2.07
CA GLU A 43 4.15 -22.12 2.93
C GLU A 43 4.77 -20.75 2.64
N PHE A 44 6.10 -20.69 2.42
CA PHE A 44 6.79 -19.47 2.00
C PHE A 44 6.17 -18.89 0.73
N GLU A 45 6.05 -19.71 -0.31
CA GLU A 45 5.55 -19.28 -1.62
C GLU A 45 4.07 -18.86 -1.54
N ALA A 46 3.25 -19.56 -0.75
CA ALA A 46 1.86 -19.20 -0.52
C ALA A 46 1.70 -17.86 0.21
N GLN A 47 2.57 -17.56 1.18
CA GLN A 47 2.53 -16.31 1.94
C GLN A 47 3.11 -15.13 1.17
N ARG A 48 4.23 -15.30 0.46
CA ARG A 48 4.93 -14.19 -0.21
C ARG A 48 4.35 -13.80 -1.56
N ARG A 49 3.85 -14.75 -2.35
CA ARG A 49 3.41 -14.45 -3.72
C ARG A 49 2.44 -13.26 -3.78
N PRO A 50 1.36 -13.20 -2.98
CA PRO A 50 0.42 -12.08 -3.05
C PRO A 50 1.07 -10.72 -2.72
N ASP A 51 2.01 -10.69 -1.78
CA ASP A 51 2.72 -9.46 -1.41
C ASP A 51 3.71 -9.02 -2.50
N THR A 52 4.44 -9.98 -3.07
CA THR A 52 5.42 -9.70 -4.15
C THR A 52 4.74 -9.24 -5.44
N GLU A 53 3.56 -9.78 -5.76
CA GLU A 53 2.72 -9.32 -6.87
C GLU A 53 2.18 -7.91 -6.59
N ALA A 54 1.68 -7.66 -5.38
CA ALA A 54 1.16 -6.36 -4.99
C ALA A 54 2.22 -5.25 -5.08
N ILE A 55 3.45 -5.48 -4.60
CA ILE A 55 4.51 -4.45 -4.68
C ILE A 55 5.01 -4.25 -6.12
N ALA A 56 5.02 -5.30 -6.95
CA ALA A 56 5.36 -5.18 -8.37
C ALA A 56 4.35 -4.27 -9.09
N ASP A 57 3.06 -4.51 -8.89
CA ASP A 57 1.98 -3.70 -9.46
C ASP A 57 2.05 -2.26 -8.95
N MET A 58 2.16 -2.06 -7.63
CA MET A 58 2.27 -0.73 -7.04
C MET A 58 3.47 0.03 -7.60
N ALA A 59 4.59 -0.64 -7.88
CA ALA A 59 5.78 0.02 -8.44
C ALA A 59 5.52 0.54 -9.85
N ILE A 60 4.75 -0.19 -10.66
CA ILE A 60 4.31 0.28 -11.99
C ILE A 60 3.31 1.45 -11.85
N GLU A 61 2.37 1.36 -10.91
CA GLU A 61 1.42 2.44 -10.64
C GLU A 61 2.13 3.74 -10.21
N ASN A 62 3.15 3.64 -9.35
CA ASN A 62 3.91 4.81 -8.91
C ASN A 62 4.67 5.48 -10.07
N TYR A 63 5.16 4.70 -11.03
CA TYR A 63 5.74 5.26 -12.26
C TYR A 63 4.73 6.07 -13.06
N LEU A 64 3.53 5.52 -13.27
CA LEU A 64 2.46 6.18 -14.01
C LEU A 64 2.00 7.46 -13.31
N GLU A 65 1.82 7.41 -11.98
CA GLU A 65 1.46 8.56 -11.16
C GLU A 65 2.47 9.70 -11.33
N MET A 66 3.76 9.39 -11.16
CA MET A 66 4.87 10.35 -11.29
C MET A 66 5.02 10.92 -12.70
N ARG A 67 4.71 10.13 -13.73
CA ARG A 67 4.83 10.55 -15.14
C ARG A 67 3.70 11.50 -15.56
N ASP A 68 2.46 11.15 -15.23
CA ASP A 68 1.29 11.74 -15.91
C ASP A 68 0.54 12.74 -15.04
N THR A 69 0.46 12.54 -13.72
CA THR A 69 -0.61 13.17 -12.91
C THR A 69 -0.14 14.22 -11.91
N VAL A 70 1.17 14.27 -11.58
CA VAL A 70 1.69 15.12 -10.49
C VAL A 70 1.51 16.62 -10.67
N ARG A 71 1.14 17.07 -11.88
CA ARG A 71 0.89 18.49 -12.19
C ARG A 71 -0.58 18.84 -12.28
N GLU A 72 -1.49 17.86 -12.15
CA GLU A 72 -2.92 18.09 -12.27
C GLU A 72 -3.47 18.71 -10.98
N PRO A 73 -4.29 19.79 -11.05
CA PRO A 73 -4.87 20.40 -9.86
C PRO A 73 -5.68 19.43 -9.00
N LYS A 74 -6.38 18.49 -9.66
CA LYS A 74 -7.17 17.46 -8.96
C LYS A 74 -6.29 16.53 -8.14
N PHE A 75 -5.18 16.09 -8.70
CA PHE A 75 -4.20 15.27 -8.01
C PHE A 75 -3.62 15.99 -6.78
N LEU A 76 -3.32 17.29 -6.90
CA LEU A 76 -2.84 18.08 -5.75
C LEU A 76 -3.90 18.21 -4.64
N LEU A 77 -5.18 18.36 -5.01
CA LEU A 77 -6.29 18.38 -4.06
C LEU A 77 -6.45 17.03 -3.36
N GLU A 78 -6.45 15.91 -4.10
CA GLU A 78 -6.52 14.56 -3.52
C GLU A 78 -5.33 14.29 -2.59
N LYS A 79 -4.13 14.71 -2.97
CA LYS A 79 -2.92 14.57 -2.14
C LYS A 79 -2.99 15.41 -0.87
N GLY A 80 -3.48 16.64 -0.96
CA GLY A 80 -3.73 17.51 0.20
C GLY A 80 -4.79 16.91 1.13
N LEU A 81 -5.86 16.34 0.57
CA LEU A 81 -6.91 15.69 1.34
C LEU A 81 -6.40 14.43 2.04
N SER A 82 -5.60 13.62 1.35
CA SER A 82 -4.99 12.41 1.91
C SER A 82 -4.20 12.70 3.18
N LEU A 83 -3.37 13.75 3.18
CA LEU A 83 -2.60 14.19 4.35
C LEU A 83 -3.51 14.69 5.49
N GLU A 84 -4.57 15.43 5.17
CA GLU A 84 -5.50 15.92 6.18
C GLU A 84 -6.35 14.79 6.79
N LEU A 85 -6.73 13.78 5.98
CA LEU A 85 -7.42 12.58 6.47
C LEU A 85 -6.50 11.72 7.34
N GLU A 86 -5.21 11.60 7.01
CA GLU A 86 -4.23 10.94 7.89
C GLU A 86 -4.15 11.63 9.26
N ARG A 87 -4.10 12.97 9.27
CA ARG A 87 -4.06 13.75 10.51
C ARG A 87 -5.32 13.55 11.37
N ARG A 88 -6.48 13.41 10.75
CA ARG A 88 -7.78 13.25 11.43
C ARG A 88 -8.05 11.81 11.86
N PHE A 89 -7.60 10.84 11.07
CA PHE A 89 -7.89 9.42 11.24
C PHE A 89 -6.60 8.56 11.23
N PRO A 90 -5.61 8.83 12.09
CA PRO A 90 -4.27 8.25 11.97
C PRO A 90 -4.22 6.72 12.10
N GLY A 91 -5.21 6.10 12.76
CA GLY A 91 -5.32 4.64 12.87
C GLY A 91 -6.06 3.95 11.71
N ARG A 92 -6.62 4.72 10.76
CA ARG A 92 -7.46 4.18 9.67
C ARG A 92 -7.01 4.65 8.30
N PHE A 93 -6.72 5.94 8.14
CA PHE A 93 -6.33 6.52 6.86
C PHE A 93 -4.82 6.79 6.82
N ILE A 94 -4.03 5.74 6.64
CA ILE A 94 -2.58 5.87 6.45
C ILE A 94 -2.31 5.85 4.94
N PRO A 95 -1.76 6.89 4.32
CA PRO A 95 -1.53 6.93 2.88
C PRO A 95 -0.72 5.71 2.40
N ARG A 96 -1.07 5.16 1.24
CA ARG A 96 -0.40 3.97 0.68
C ARG A 96 1.13 4.04 0.68
N TYR A 97 1.69 5.19 0.28
CA TYR A 97 3.12 5.41 0.31
C TYR A 97 3.70 5.25 1.73
N SER A 98 3.01 5.77 2.75
CA SER A 98 3.43 5.66 4.15
C SER A 98 3.38 4.20 4.62
N MET A 99 2.29 3.48 4.32
CA MET A 99 2.17 2.04 4.63
C MET A 99 3.34 1.23 4.05
N VAL A 100 3.68 1.47 2.77
CA VAL A 100 4.77 0.74 2.07
C VAL A 100 6.16 1.11 2.59
N MET A 101 6.41 2.37 2.93
CA MET A 101 7.77 2.85 3.24
C MET A 101 8.13 2.76 4.72
N PHE A 102 7.14 2.86 5.61
CA PHE A 102 7.38 3.08 7.04
C PHE A 102 6.72 2.05 7.95
N HIS A 103 5.87 1.17 7.40
CA HIS A 103 5.12 0.17 8.17
C HIS A 103 5.37 -1.25 7.65
N HIS A 104 6.54 -1.80 7.97
CA HIS A 104 6.94 -3.17 7.59
C HIS A 104 6.00 -4.27 8.13
N GLU A 105 5.21 -3.96 9.16
CA GLU A 105 4.19 -4.83 9.74
C GLU A 105 2.94 -4.95 8.87
N ILE A 106 2.72 -4.03 7.92
CA ILE A 106 1.60 -4.05 6.99
C ILE A 106 2.03 -4.79 5.71
N PRO A 107 1.44 -5.95 5.39
CA PRO A 107 1.77 -6.66 4.16
C PRO A 107 1.46 -5.84 2.90
N TYR A 108 2.29 -5.95 1.86
CA TYR A 108 2.10 -5.19 0.61
C TYR A 108 0.71 -5.38 0.00
N ARG A 109 0.13 -6.59 0.07
CA ARG A 109 -1.23 -6.85 -0.42
C ARG A 109 -2.28 -6.03 0.34
N VAL A 110 -2.10 -5.86 1.65
CA VAL A 110 -3.00 -5.05 2.49
C VAL A 110 -2.83 -3.57 2.15
N ALA A 111 -1.58 -3.10 1.98
CA ALA A 111 -1.32 -1.72 1.55
C ALA A 111 -1.94 -1.41 0.19
N GLN A 112 -1.88 -2.36 -0.77
CA GLN A 112 -2.49 -2.23 -2.09
C GLN A 112 -4.03 -2.17 -2.01
N GLU A 113 -4.65 -3.11 -1.29
CA GLU A 113 -6.11 -3.17 -1.10
C GLU A 113 -6.64 -1.91 -0.43
N ARG A 114 -6.02 -1.50 0.69
CA ARG A 114 -6.41 -0.28 1.41
C ARG A 114 -6.17 0.96 0.56
N GLY A 115 -5.09 1.01 -0.21
CA GLY A 115 -4.80 2.11 -1.12
C GLY A 115 -5.89 2.31 -2.18
N ARG A 116 -6.45 1.22 -2.73
CA ARG A 116 -7.60 1.29 -3.66
C ARG A 116 -8.82 1.91 -2.99
N VAL A 117 -9.14 1.46 -1.77
CA VAL A 117 -10.26 2.01 -0.98
C VAL A 117 -10.06 3.49 -0.67
N GLN A 118 -8.84 3.88 -0.28
CA GLN A 118 -8.49 5.28 -0.01
C GLN A 118 -8.63 6.14 -1.25
N GLN A 119 -8.17 5.67 -2.41
CA GLN A 119 -8.30 6.40 -3.66
C GLN A 119 -9.77 6.63 -4.05
N ASP A 120 -10.64 5.64 -3.84
CA ASP A 120 -12.09 5.82 -4.07
C ASP A 120 -12.68 6.89 -3.14
N ILE A 121 -12.31 6.87 -1.86
CA ILE A 121 -12.75 7.86 -0.87
C ILE A 121 -12.29 9.26 -1.29
N LEU A 122 -11.02 9.41 -1.68
CA LEU A 122 -10.48 10.70 -2.15
C LEU A 122 -11.23 11.21 -3.39
N ARG A 123 -11.50 10.33 -4.36
CA ARG A 123 -12.24 10.69 -5.57
C ARG A 123 -13.67 11.12 -5.27
N GLU A 124 -14.37 10.42 -4.38
CA GLU A 124 -15.74 10.79 -4.01
C GLU A 124 -15.77 12.13 -3.27
N LEU A 125 -14.93 12.29 -2.24
CA LEU A 125 -14.89 13.50 -1.43
C LEU A 125 -14.43 14.73 -2.21
N THR A 126 -13.58 14.53 -3.23
CA THR A 126 -13.15 15.64 -4.07
C THR A 126 -14.07 15.87 -5.26
N ARG A 127 -14.98 14.95 -5.61
CA ARG A 127 -15.71 14.92 -6.91
C ARG A 127 -16.28 16.27 -7.37
N THR A 128 -16.91 17.01 -6.46
CA THR A 128 -17.58 18.29 -6.75
C THR A 128 -16.94 19.50 -6.09
N VAL A 129 -15.76 19.34 -5.50
CA VAL A 129 -15.07 20.41 -4.76
C VAL A 129 -13.70 20.69 -5.38
N ASP A 130 -13.29 21.95 -5.25
CA ASP A 130 -12.03 22.46 -5.79
C ASP A 130 -11.01 22.84 -4.70
N SER A 131 -11.44 22.81 -3.42
CA SER A 131 -10.59 23.14 -2.28
C SER A 131 -10.87 22.25 -1.06
N LEU A 132 -9.89 22.15 -0.16
CA LEU A 132 -10.03 21.40 1.09
C LEU A 132 -11.05 22.02 2.05
N ALA A 133 -11.32 23.31 1.94
CA ALA A 133 -12.28 24.01 2.79
C ALA A 133 -13.72 23.57 2.50
N ASP A 134 -13.98 23.07 1.30
CA ASP A 134 -15.31 22.66 0.83
C ASP A 134 -15.59 21.17 1.05
N VAL A 135 -14.62 20.41 1.59
CA VAL A 135 -14.76 18.97 1.84
C VAL A 135 -15.66 18.73 3.05
N ASP A 136 -16.67 17.88 2.88
CA ASP A 136 -17.51 17.39 3.97
C ASP A 136 -16.77 16.31 4.78
N PHE A 137 -16.15 16.72 5.88
CA PHE A 137 -15.42 15.81 6.76
C PHE A 137 -16.32 14.91 7.61
N ALA A 138 -17.59 15.27 7.83
CA ALA A 138 -18.53 14.38 8.53
C ALA A 138 -18.90 13.21 7.61
N HIS A 139 -19.08 13.48 6.31
CA HIS A 139 -19.23 12.44 5.30
C HIS A 139 -17.96 11.58 5.16
N ALA A 140 -16.79 12.21 5.19
CA ALA A 140 -15.50 11.50 5.16
C ALA A 140 -15.34 10.52 6.33
N GLU A 141 -15.70 10.93 7.55
CA GLU A 141 -15.65 10.07 8.74
C GLU A 141 -16.50 8.81 8.56
N ALA A 142 -17.75 8.96 8.10
CA ALA A 142 -18.65 7.82 7.86
C ALA A 142 -18.06 6.83 6.85
N PHE A 143 -17.49 7.32 5.74
CA PHE A 143 -16.88 6.48 4.70
C PHE A 143 -15.65 5.74 5.22
N ILE A 144 -14.81 6.42 6.00
CA ILE A 144 -13.60 5.84 6.57
C ILE A 144 -13.96 4.78 7.62
N ASP A 145 -14.94 5.06 8.48
CA ASP A 145 -15.35 4.12 9.51
C ASP A 145 -15.93 2.82 8.94
N GLU A 146 -16.72 2.94 7.86
CA GLU A 146 -17.34 1.81 7.16
C GLU A 146 -16.32 0.98 6.37
N ARG A 147 -15.42 1.63 5.62
CA ARG A 147 -14.59 0.95 4.60
C ARG A 147 -13.15 0.69 5.04
N LEU A 148 -12.64 1.40 6.04
CA LEU A 148 -11.25 1.30 6.49
C LEU A 148 -11.22 0.89 7.96
N PRO A 149 -11.26 -0.42 8.27
CA PRO A 149 -11.08 -0.88 9.65
C PRO A 149 -9.73 -0.40 10.20
N PRO A 150 -9.61 -0.19 11.53
CA PRO A 150 -8.36 0.25 12.14
C PRO A 150 -7.22 -0.72 11.82
N LEU A 151 -6.03 -0.17 11.58
CA LEU A 151 -4.80 -0.95 11.52
C LEU A 151 -4.35 -1.21 12.97
N SER A 152 -4.20 -2.49 13.34
CA SER A 152 -3.82 -2.96 14.67
C SER A 152 -2.34 -3.24 14.79
#